data_AF-A0A8S8Y4H8-F1
#
_entry.id   AF-A0A8S8Y4H8-F1
#
_cell.length_a   1.000
_cell.length_b   1.000
_cell.length_c   1.000
_cell.angle_alpha   90.00
_cell.angle_beta   90.00
_cell.angle_gamma   90.00
#
_symmetry.space_group_name_H-M   'P 1'
#
loop_
_entity.id
_entity.type
_entity.pdbx_description
1 polymer ?
#
loop_
_entity_poly.entity_id
_entity_poly.type
_entity_poly.pdbx_seq_one_letter_code
_entity_poly.pdbx_strand_id
1 'polypeptide(L)'
;MSELWETLTTGLILSLLFIGVSYLFWKRYDKPTPLMIERQEERDRLKEERKTWREVEARLRAEQDEAELKAAYERRKAEERARAVVPASSEVKDAWKSLGVSAPAESTTFEAEGKDANADLRPLDQTSLSEAVASDEDVLNAADPVQVRQDPGVQLGAEEPDWELIEKLEEIASKDEIVVPDVPEAPDLDAVAQTPREETDTTRPTLPTLTPHHRLKPRNRQMSAQQTSAKQTRGRRQSKPLKLLRGTWRTARISGAGLLGKKSSRESALAPGVEGEGVLKPQPHRGNDGAATTRTRDFTPAPMRRRLALEHLLEEVAQRHGFSRVQTPIFESLELFTAKSGPGVINQLYAFQDKGECELTLRPELTAPVMRMVAEEMRMDTKPLRLSYYGQCYRYEEFKTGRYREFFQYGVELIGASGPLAEAEVLALAVNMLHATGLEGWEIRIGHVGVLKDALTGLGLSGEVDATTGEPPIASAMRLLDKGDDAGLADLFSSHGLDPANAEPLRALASLNGGMETLEPARELLSSMDGVSLEALDELETTLTALAALAPAPDPRC
;
A
#
# COMPACT_ATOMS: atom_id res chain seq x y z
N MET A 1 -2.25 -68.42 -10.14
CA MET A 1 -1.96 -67.48 -11.25
C MET A 1 -3.19 -67.25 -12.12
N SER A 2 -3.95 -68.29 -12.50
CA SER A 2 -5.19 -68.17 -13.29
C SER A 2 -6.29 -67.34 -12.62
N GLU A 3 -6.58 -67.58 -11.34
CA GLU A 3 -7.65 -66.87 -10.61
C GLU A 3 -7.40 -65.35 -10.45
N LEU A 4 -6.12 -64.95 -10.39
CA LEU A 4 -5.73 -63.54 -10.30
C LEU A 4 -5.98 -62.82 -11.63
N TRP A 5 -5.69 -63.49 -12.75
CA TRP A 5 -5.95 -62.93 -14.08
C TRP A 5 -7.45 -62.83 -14.38
N GLU A 6 -8.23 -63.80 -13.93
CA GLU A 6 -9.69 -63.82 -14.12
C GLU A 6 -10.39 -62.70 -13.32
N THR A 7 -9.95 -62.44 -12.09
CA THR A 7 -10.46 -61.33 -11.27
C THR A 7 -10.06 -59.96 -11.82
N LEU A 8 -8.82 -59.79 -12.27
CA LEU A 8 -8.35 -58.53 -12.90
C LEU A 8 -9.07 -58.22 -14.20
N THR A 9 -9.25 -59.21 -15.07
CA THR A 9 -9.95 -59.03 -16.36
C THR A 9 -11.44 -58.74 -16.15
N THR A 10 -12.09 -59.43 -15.22
CA THR A 10 -13.50 -59.16 -14.88
C THR A 10 -13.68 -57.77 -14.28
N GLY A 11 -12.77 -57.34 -13.40
CA GLY A 11 -12.76 -55.99 -12.83
C GLY A 11 -12.56 -54.89 -13.87
N LEU A 12 -11.66 -55.10 -14.83
CA LEU A 12 -11.42 -54.15 -15.93
C LEU A 12 -12.66 -54.00 -16.82
N ILE A 13 -13.32 -55.12 -17.16
CA ILE A 13 -14.53 -55.10 -18.00
C ILE A 13 -15.67 -54.37 -17.28
N LEU A 14 -15.86 -54.61 -15.98
CA LEU A 14 -16.86 -53.91 -15.17
C LEU A 14 -16.58 -52.40 -15.07
N SER A 15 -15.31 -52.01 -14.90
CA SER A 15 -14.92 -50.61 -14.86
C SER A 15 -15.20 -49.89 -16.19
N LEU A 16 -14.86 -50.52 -17.33
CA LEU A 16 -15.12 -49.94 -18.64
C LEU A 16 -16.62 -49.80 -18.92
N LEU A 17 -17.42 -50.78 -18.49
CA LEU A 17 -18.87 -50.74 -18.62
C LEU A 17 -19.47 -49.61 -17.76
N PHE A 18 -18.98 -49.43 -16.53
CA PHE A 18 -19.41 -48.35 -15.65
C PHE A 18 -19.07 -46.95 -16.20
N ILE A 19 -17.89 -46.78 -16.80
CA ILE A 19 -17.49 -45.53 -17.47
C ILE A 19 -18.41 -45.23 -18.64
N GLY A 20 -18.73 -46.23 -19.47
CA GLY A 20 -19.64 -46.07 -20.61
C GLY A 20 -21.06 -45.66 -20.18
N VAL A 21 -21.59 -46.28 -19.13
CA VAL A 21 -22.92 -45.93 -18.57
C VAL A 21 -22.91 -44.54 -17.96
N SER A 22 -21.86 -44.17 -17.23
CA SER A 22 -21.72 -42.84 -16.64
C SER A 22 -21.64 -41.75 -17.71
N TYR A 23 -20.86 -41.97 -18.78
CA TYR A 23 -20.78 -41.04 -19.90
C TYR A 23 -22.13 -40.84 -20.60
N LEU A 24 -22.87 -41.93 -20.84
CA LEU A 24 -24.21 -41.86 -21.43
C LEU A 24 -25.21 -41.13 -20.53
N PHE A 25 -25.13 -41.35 -19.21
CA PHE A 25 -25.97 -40.68 -18.23
C PHE A 25 -25.72 -39.16 -18.23
N TRP A 26 -24.46 -38.73 -18.13
CA TRP A 26 -24.09 -37.31 -18.16
C TRP A 26 -24.47 -36.66 -19.50
N LYS A 27 -24.19 -37.31 -20.63
CA LYS A 27 -24.57 -36.79 -21.96
C LYS A 27 -26.08 -36.63 -22.14
N ARG A 28 -26.90 -37.44 -21.46
CA ARG A 28 -28.36 -37.41 -21.59
C ARG A 28 -29.03 -36.38 -20.67
N TYR A 29 -28.45 -36.13 -19.49
CA TYR A 29 -29.03 -35.30 -18.44
C TYR A 29 -28.39 -33.92 -18.30
N ASP A 30 -27.20 -33.69 -18.84
CA ASP A 30 -26.48 -32.42 -18.77
C ASP A 30 -26.75 -31.55 -20.02
N LYS A 31 -28.04 -31.34 -20.34
CA LYS A 31 -28.43 -30.36 -21.36
C LYS A 31 -28.71 -29.03 -20.67
N PRO A 32 -28.14 -27.91 -21.15
CA PRO A 32 -28.39 -26.60 -20.54
C PRO A 32 -29.87 -26.29 -20.57
N THR A 33 -30.37 -25.77 -19.45
CA THR A 33 -31.77 -25.34 -19.35
C THR A 33 -32.02 -24.15 -20.29
N PRO A 34 -33.25 -23.96 -20.80
CA PRO A 34 -33.57 -22.84 -21.72
C PRO A 34 -33.14 -21.46 -21.16
N LEU A 35 -33.31 -21.25 -19.85
CA LEU A 35 -32.85 -20.05 -19.13
C LEU A 35 -31.33 -19.83 -19.19
N MET A 36 -30.52 -20.90 -19.25
CA MET A 36 -29.07 -20.77 -19.38
C MET A 36 -28.67 -20.38 -20.81
N ILE A 37 -29.43 -20.82 -21.81
CA ILE A 37 -29.20 -20.48 -23.22
C ILE A 37 -29.56 -19.00 -23.45
N GLU A 38 -30.72 -18.54 -22.97
CA GLU A 38 -31.12 -17.13 -23.06
C GLU A 38 -30.11 -16.20 -22.39
N ARG A 39 -29.59 -16.57 -21.21
CA ARG A 39 -28.52 -15.82 -20.54
C ARG A 39 -27.20 -15.82 -21.31
N GLN A 40 -26.89 -16.89 -22.04
CA GLN A 40 -25.69 -16.93 -22.87
C GLN A 40 -25.83 -16.01 -24.08
N GLU A 41 -26.98 -16.04 -24.75
CA GLU A 41 -27.29 -15.15 -25.88
C GLU A 41 -27.29 -13.68 -25.46
N GLU A 42 -27.86 -13.36 -24.29
CA GLU A 42 -27.83 -12.01 -23.72
C GLU A 42 -26.40 -11.55 -23.43
N ARG A 43 -25.57 -12.43 -22.85
CA ARG A 43 -24.15 -12.11 -22.61
C ARG A 43 -23.38 -11.89 -23.90
N ASP A 44 -23.63 -12.68 -24.93
CA ASP A 44 -22.92 -12.55 -26.21
C ASP A 44 -23.38 -11.28 -26.96
N ARG A 45 -24.66 -10.92 -26.88
CA ARG A 45 -25.15 -9.63 -27.37
C ARG A 45 -24.49 -8.45 -26.67
N LEU A 46 -24.41 -8.48 -25.33
CA LEU A 46 -23.74 -7.42 -24.56
C LEU A 46 -22.24 -7.33 -24.83
N LYS A 47 -21.58 -8.44 -25.22
CA LYS A 47 -20.18 -8.41 -25.66
C LYS A 47 -20.03 -7.71 -27.00
N GLU A 48 -20.91 -7.99 -27.97
CA GLU A 48 -20.89 -7.30 -29.27
C GLU A 48 -21.20 -5.80 -29.11
N GLU A 49 -22.19 -5.45 -28.29
CA GLU A 49 -22.49 -4.05 -27.96
C GLU A 49 -21.30 -3.35 -27.28
N ARG A 50 -20.59 -4.00 -26.35
CA ARG A 50 -19.36 -3.42 -25.75
C ARG A 50 -18.23 -3.27 -26.75
N LYS A 51 -18.10 -4.19 -27.71
CA LYS A 51 -17.08 -4.11 -28.75
C LYS A 51 -17.33 -2.90 -29.66
N THR A 52 -18.59 -2.69 -30.08
CA THR A 52 -18.94 -1.52 -30.89
C THR A 52 -18.74 -0.22 -30.12
N TRP A 53 -19.09 -0.16 -28.83
CA TRP A 53 -18.83 1.03 -28.01
C TRP A 53 -17.34 1.33 -27.83
N ARG A 54 -16.50 0.31 -27.66
CA ARG A 54 -15.03 0.50 -27.61
C ARG A 54 -14.46 1.04 -28.91
N GLU A 55 -14.97 0.58 -30.05
CA GLU A 55 -14.57 1.10 -31.37
C GLU A 55 -15.00 2.58 -31.54
N VAL A 56 -16.19 2.94 -31.08
CA VAL A 56 -16.69 4.33 -31.08
C VAL A 56 -15.87 5.23 -30.16
N GLU A 57 -15.56 4.77 -28.94
CA GLU A 57 -14.76 5.52 -27.98
C GLU A 57 -13.32 5.72 -28.46
N ALA A 58 -12.70 4.68 -29.04
CA ALA A 58 -11.38 4.79 -29.64
C ALA A 58 -11.34 5.80 -30.79
N ARG A 59 -12.40 5.85 -31.61
CA ARG A 59 -12.53 6.85 -32.68
C ARG A 59 -12.67 8.27 -32.13
N LEU A 60 -13.51 8.47 -31.11
CA LEU A 60 -13.67 9.77 -30.44
C LEU A 60 -12.36 10.27 -29.83
N ARG A 61 -11.60 9.39 -29.17
CA ARG A 61 -10.29 9.75 -28.62
C ARG A 61 -9.28 10.13 -29.70
N ALA A 62 -9.24 9.39 -30.81
CA ALA A 62 -8.37 9.74 -31.94
C ALA A 62 -8.73 11.11 -32.54
N GLU A 63 -10.02 11.43 -32.68
CA GLU A 63 -10.48 12.74 -33.14
C GLU A 63 -10.12 13.86 -32.14
N GLN A 64 -10.17 13.59 -30.82
CA GLN A 64 -9.72 14.52 -29.79
C GLN A 64 -8.21 14.76 -29.84
N ASP A 65 -7.40 13.71 -29.95
CA ASP A 65 -5.94 13.82 -30.04
C ASP A 65 -5.52 14.63 -31.27
N GLU A 66 -6.18 14.41 -32.42
CA GLU A 66 -5.95 15.20 -33.64
C GLU A 66 -6.32 16.68 -33.43
N ALA A 67 -7.42 16.98 -32.74
CA ALA A 67 -7.83 18.33 -32.41
C ALA A 67 -6.84 19.01 -31.44
N GLU A 68 -6.33 18.29 -30.44
CA GLU A 68 -5.34 18.79 -29.49
C GLU A 68 -4.00 19.07 -30.17
N LEU A 69 -3.53 18.18 -31.05
CA LEU A 69 -2.31 18.40 -31.84
C LEU A 69 -2.44 19.64 -32.74
N LYS A 70 -3.60 19.82 -33.37
CA LYS A 70 -3.88 21.02 -34.19
C LYS A 70 -3.90 22.29 -33.34
N ALA A 71 -4.55 22.27 -32.18
CA ALA A 71 -4.57 23.40 -31.25
C ALA A 71 -3.16 23.73 -30.71
N ALA A 72 -2.35 22.72 -30.40
CA ALA A 72 -0.97 22.89 -29.96
C ALA A 72 -0.10 23.51 -31.07
N TYR A 73 -0.27 23.07 -32.31
CA TYR A 73 0.41 23.66 -33.46
C TYR A 73 0.03 25.14 -33.66
N GLU A 74 -1.26 25.47 -33.56
CA GLU A 74 -1.72 26.86 -33.66
C GLU A 74 -1.18 27.75 -32.55
N ARG A 75 -1.11 27.24 -31.30
CA ARG A 75 -0.47 27.95 -30.18
C ARG A 75 1.00 28.24 -30.45
N ARG A 76 1.77 27.25 -30.90
CA ARG A 76 3.19 27.44 -31.24
C ARG A 76 3.38 28.47 -32.36
N LYS A 77 2.54 28.41 -33.39
CA LYS A 77 2.55 29.39 -34.49
C LYS A 77 2.20 30.80 -34.00
N ALA A 78 1.25 30.93 -33.06
CA ALA A 78 0.90 32.21 -32.45
C ALA A 78 2.04 32.76 -31.58
N GLU A 79 2.72 31.91 -30.82
CA GLU A 79 3.92 32.29 -30.03
C GLU A 79 5.08 32.74 -30.92
N GLU A 80 5.34 32.02 -32.02
CA GLU A 80 6.36 32.41 -33.00
C GLU A 80 6.04 33.77 -33.64
N ARG A 81 4.77 34.03 -33.96
CA ARG A 81 4.32 35.36 -34.44
C ARG A 81 4.45 36.45 -33.38
N ALA A 82 4.11 36.15 -32.12
CA ALA A 82 4.28 37.09 -31.01
C ALA A 82 5.75 37.40 -30.71
N ARG A 83 6.65 36.43 -30.94
CA ARG A 83 8.10 36.61 -30.83
C ARG A 83 8.69 37.37 -32.04
N ALA A 84 8.07 37.27 -33.21
CA ALA A 84 8.47 37.95 -34.43
C ALA A 84 8.03 39.44 -34.50
N VAL A 85 7.73 40.08 -33.36
CA VAL A 85 7.48 41.53 -33.32
C VAL A 85 8.79 42.24 -33.66
N VAL A 86 8.78 42.93 -34.80
CA VAL A 86 9.93 43.69 -35.31
C VAL A 86 10.29 44.78 -34.29
N PRO A 87 11.56 44.90 -33.85
CA PRO A 87 11.96 45.95 -32.92
C PRO A 87 11.66 47.33 -33.50
N ALA A 88 11.37 48.29 -32.64
CA ALA A 88 11.01 49.64 -33.07
C ALA A 88 12.15 50.24 -33.91
N SER A 89 11.82 50.97 -34.98
CA SER A 89 12.81 51.50 -35.93
C SER A 89 13.86 52.42 -35.29
N SER A 90 13.57 52.98 -34.11
CA SER A 90 14.52 53.72 -33.28
C SER A 90 15.61 52.84 -32.68
N GLU A 91 15.26 51.65 -32.17
CA GLU A 91 16.21 50.71 -31.58
C GLU A 91 17.18 50.15 -32.63
N VAL A 92 16.66 49.90 -33.84
CA VAL A 92 17.47 49.48 -34.99
C VAL A 92 18.45 50.60 -35.38
N LYS A 93 18.02 51.87 -35.41
CA LYS A 93 18.88 53.02 -35.72
C LYS A 93 19.99 53.24 -34.67
N ASP A 94 19.68 53.05 -33.40
CA ASP A 94 20.65 53.15 -32.30
C ASP A 94 21.69 52.02 -32.36
N ALA A 95 21.27 50.80 -32.75
CA ALA A 95 22.18 49.68 -32.97
C ALA A 95 23.17 49.96 -34.13
N TRP A 96 22.71 50.48 -35.27
CA TRP A 96 23.59 50.88 -36.38
C TRP A 96 24.58 51.99 -35.97
N LYS A 97 24.12 52.95 -35.17
CA LYS A 97 24.97 54.01 -34.64
C LYS A 97 26.04 53.48 -33.68
N SER A 98 25.72 52.47 -32.87
CA SER A 98 26.69 51.80 -31.99
C SER A 98 27.77 51.03 -32.76
N LEU A 99 27.45 50.54 -33.96
CA LEU A 99 28.37 49.85 -34.86
C LEU A 99 29.18 50.80 -35.77
N GLY A 100 28.99 52.12 -35.63
CA GLY A 100 29.79 53.13 -36.33
C GLY A 100 29.47 53.29 -37.82
N VAL A 101 28.31 52.79 -38.28
CA VAL A 101 27.86 52.88 -39.68
C VAL A 101 26.57 53.71 -39.75
N SER A 102 26.50 54.66 -40.69
CA SER A 102 25.26 55.43 -40.88
C SER A 102 24.16 54.55 -41.47
N ALA A 103 22.98 54.55 -40.85
CA ALA A 103 21.83 53.78 -41.33
C ALA A 103 21.47 54.16 -42.79
N PRO A 104 21.18 53.17 -43.66
CA PRO A 104 20.73 53.46 -45.02
C PRO A 104 19.37 54.19 -45.01
N ALA A 105 19.20 55.13 -45.94
CA ALA A 105 17.93 55.83 -46.13
C ALA A 105 16.85 54.85 -46.60
N GLU A 106 15.63 54.98 -46.06
CA GLU A 106 14.47 54.18 -46.45
C GLU A 106 14.14 54.41 -47.94
N SER A 107 14.53 53.45 -48.79
CA SER A 107 14.11 53.40 -50.18
C SER A 107 12.85 52.52 -50.29
N THR A 108 11.68 53.15 -50.34
CA THR A 108 10.42 52.49 -50.67
C THR A 108 10.22 52.43 -52.19
N THR A 109 11.05 51.66 -52.88
CA THR A 109 10.77 51.15 -54.24
C THR A 109 11.83 50.13 -54.63
N PHE A 110 11.44 48.86 -54.76
CA PHE A 110 12.27 47.83 -55.35
C PHE A 110 11.65 47.46 -56.70
N GLU A 111 12.14 48.07 -57.79
CA GLU A 111 11.88 47.58 -59.15
C GLU A 111 12.83 46.41 -59.41
N ALA A 112 12.27 45.21 -59.56
CA ALA A 112 13.04 44.00 -59.84
C ALA A 112 13.12 43.76 -61.36
N GLU A 113 14.05 44.44 -62.04
CA GLU A 113 14.58 43.94 -63.32
C GLU A 113 15.88 43.17 -63.05
N GLY A 114 15.75 41.85 -62.90
CA GLY A 114 16.88 40.94 -62.78
C GLY A 114 16.39 39.50 -62.58
N LYS A 115 16.78 38.58 -63.48
CA LYS A 115 16.44 37.16 -63.36
C LYS A 115 17.06 36.59 -62.08
N ASP A 116 16.20 36.19 -61.17
CA ASP A 116 16.56 35.62 -59.88
C ASP A 116 17.12 34.20 -60.10
N ALA A 117 18.41 34.00 -59.82
CA ALA A 117 19.11 32.72 -60.04
C ALA A 117 18.72 31.60 -59.06
N ASN A 118 17.83 31.91 -58.10
CA ASN A 118 17.28 30.97 -57.11
C ASN A 118 15.78 30.71 -57.30
N ALA A 119 15.20 31.06 -58.45
CA ALA A 119 13.77 30.85 -58.74
C ALA A 119 13.34 29.37 -58.60
N ASP A 120 14.24 28.44 -58.89
CA ASP A 120 13.94 26.99 -58.88
C ASP A 120 13.95 26.35 -57.47
N LEU A 121 14.31 27.10 -56.43
CA LEU A 121 14.34 26.63 -55.04
C LEU A 121 13.27 27.27 -54.14
N ARG A 122 12.35 28.07 -54.70
CA ARG A 122 11.17 28.51 -53.94
C ARG A 122 10.14 27.39 -53.89
N PRO A 123 9.66 26.99 -52.69
CA PRO A 123 8.49 26.13 -52.61
C PRO A 123 7.32 26.86 -53.27
N LEU A 124 6.59 26.13 -54.11
CA LEU A 124 5.42 26.60 -54.86
C LEU A 124 4.47 27.35 -53.94
N ASP A 125 4.37 28.66 -54.15
CA ASP A 125 3.29 29.48 -53.64
C ASP A 125 2.01 29.04 -54.34
N GLN A 126 1.24 28.14 -53.72
CA GLN A 126 -0.10 27.79 -54.16
C GLN A 126 -1.05 28.95 -53.80
N THR A 127 -0.84 30.11 -54.42
CA THR A 127 -1.90 31.11 -54.60
C THR A 127 -2.87 30.60 -55.67
N SER A 128 -3.68 29.63 -55.28
CA SER A 128 -4.94 29.30 -55.96
C SER A 128 -5.89 28.56 -55.01
N LEU A 129 -6.18 29.18 -53.87
CA LEU A 129 -7.41 28.91 -53.12
C LEU A 129 -8.02 30.26 -52.79
N SER A 130 -9.12 30.54 -53.47
CA SER A 130 -10.00 31.68 -53.25
C SER A 130 -10.35 31.80 -51.77
N GLU A 131 -10.04 32.94 -51.16
CA GLU A 131 -10.75 33.40 -49.98
C GLU A 131 -12.23 33.58 -50.34
N ALA A 132 -13.04 32.58 -50.03
CA ALA A 132 -14.45 32.84 -49.77
C ALA A 132 -14.48 33.57 -48.42
N VAL A 133 -14.64 34.89 -48.48
CA VAL A 133 -15.13 35.67 -47.35
C VAL A 133 -16.51 35.10 -47.02
N ALA A 134 -16.60 34.26 -46.00
CA ALA A 134 -17.88 33.95 -45.39
C ALA A 134 -18.32 35.22 -44.65
N SER A 135 -19.30 35.91 -45.22
CA SER A 135 -20.01 37.01 -44.57
C SER A 135 -20.78 36.45 -43.36
N ASP A 136 -20.70 37.15 -42.23
CA ASP A 136 -21.50 36.93 -41.02
C ASP A 136 -22.99 37.30 -41.21
N GLU A 137 -23.61 36.88 -42.32
CA GLU A 137 -25.01 37.20 -42.65
C GLU A 137 -25.96 35.99 -42.56
N ASP A 138 -25.45 34.77 -42.33
CA ASP A 138 -26.26 33.54 -42.19
C ASP A 138 -26.43 33.04 -40.75
N VAL A 139 -25.95 33.78 -39.75
CA VAL A 139 -26.15 33.44 -38.33
C VAL A 139 -27.53 33.90 -37.80
N LEU A 140 -28.33 34.60 -38.60
CA LEU A 140 -29.64 35.13 -38.19
C LEU A 140 -30.85 34.77 -39.07
N ASN A 141 -30.79 33.71 -39.88
CA ASN A 141 -31.97 33.20 -40.58
C ASN A 141 -32.02 31.66 -40.64
N ALA A 142 -32.34 31.03 -39.51
CA ALA A 142 -32.97 29.71 -39.53
C ALA A 142 -34.50 29.92 -39.50
N ALA A 143 -35.12 29.76 -40.67
CA ALA A 143 -36.56 29.62 -40.82
C ALA A 143 -36.95 28.19 -40.43
N ASP A 144 -37.06 28.00 -39.12
CA ASP A 144 -37.79 26.97 -38.36
C ASP A 144 -36.94 26.61 -37.13
N PRO A 145 -37.46 26.81 -35.90
CA PRO A 145 -36.71 26.49 -34.72
C PRO A 145 -36.42 24.99 -34.70
N VAL A 146 -35.13 24.64 -34.69
CA VAL A 146 -34.65 23.31 -34.34
C VAL A 146 -35.31 22.93 -33.02
N GLN A 147 -36.21 21.95 -33.06
CA GLN A 147 -36.74 21.35 -31.84
C GLN A 147 -35.55 20.78 -31.08
N VAL A 148 -35.19 21.44 -29.99
CA VAL A 148 -34.42 20.84 -28.91
C VAL A 148 -35.12 19.53 -28.62
N ARG A 149 -34.42 18.41 -28.81
CA ARG A 149 -34.85 17.13 -28.28
C ARG A 149 -34.74 17.28 -26.76
N GLN A 150 -35.76 17.88 -26.16
CA GLN A 150 -36.11 17.56 -24.80
C GLN A 150 -36.36 16.06 -24.86
N ASP A 151 -35.55 15.31 -24.14
CA ASP A 151 -35.95 13.96 -23.79
C ASP A 151 -37.43 14.01 -23.42
N PRO A 152 -38.28 13.08 -23.91
CA PRO A 152 -39.60 12.95 -23.33
C PRO A 152 -39.35 12.79 -21.85
N GLY A 153 -39.68 13.84 -21.09
CA GLY A 153 -39.45 13.88 -19.67
C GLY A 153 -39.92 12.55 -19.14
N VAL A 154 -39.10 11.92 -18.31
CA VAL A 154 -39.64 10.94 -17.38
C VAL A 154 -40.85 11.66 -16.78
N GLN A 155 -42.04 11.22 -17.17
CA GLN A 155 -43.26 11.54 -16.44
C GLN A 155 -43.05 10.81 -15.12
N LEU A 156 -42.26 11.42 -14.24
CA LEU A 156 -42.50 11.31 -12.83
C LEU A 156 -43.95 11.76 -12.74
N GLY A 157 -44.84 10.79 -12.57
CA GLY A 157 -46.16 11.13 -12.05
C GLY A 157 -45.88 12.05 -10.89
N ALA A 158 -46.36 13.28 -10.99
CA ALA A 158 -46.40 14.17 -9.86
C ALA A 158 -47.34 13.49 -8.87
N GLU A 159 -46.81 12.58 -8.05
CA GLU A 159 -47.33 12.42 -6.71
C GLU A 159 -47.20 13.80 -6.11
N GLU A 160 -48.36 14.43 -5.90
CA GLU A 160 -48.44 15.68 -5.16
C GLU A 160 -47.57 15.50 -3.91
N PRO A 161 -46.68 16.44 -3.60
CA PRO A 161 -45.86 16.34 -2.41
C PRO A 161 -46.79 16.07 -1.23
N ASP A 162 -46.45 15.10 -0.39
CA ASP A 162 -47.24 14.75 0.78
C ASP A 162 -47.22 15.95 1.73
N TRP A 163 -48.22 16.83 1.55
CA TRP A 163 -48.37 18.07 2.29
C TRP A 163 -48.51 17.78 3.79
N GLU A 164 -49.01 16.60 4.15
CA GLU A 164 -49.08 16.13 5.52
C GLU A 164 -47.70 15.84 6.12
N LEU A 165 -46.78 15.31 5.30
CA LEU A 165 -45.39 15.06 5.70
C LEU A 165 -44.61 16.38 5.82
N ILE A 166 -44.85 17.33 4.90
CA ILE A 166 -44.22 18.65 4.92
C ILE A 166 -44.70 19.47 6.12
N GLU A 167 -46.01 19.49 6.40
CA GLU A 167 -46.55 20.16 7.60
C GLU A 167 -46.05 19.51 8.89
N LYS A 168 -45.94 18.17 8.96
CA LYS A 168 -45.35 17.49 10.13
C LYS A 168 -43.87 17.82 10.33
N LEU A 169 -43.10 17.94 9.26
CA LEU A 169 -41.69 18.33 9.34
C LEU A 169 -41.54 19.79 9.76
N GLU A 170 -42.42 20.67 9.31
CA GLU A 170 -42.46 22.08 9.72
C GLU A 170 -42.96 22.24 11.18
N GLU A 171 -43.87 21.39 11.65
CA GLU A 171 -44.32 21.33 13.05
C GLU A 171 -43.23 20.76 13.98
N ILE A 172 -42.42 19.79 13.52
CA ILE A 172 -41.28 19.26 14.27
C ILE A 172 -40.13 20.28 14.30
N ALA A 173 -39.88 20.99 13.20
CA ALA A 173 -38.85 22.01 13.11
C ALA A 173 -39.20 23.31 13.89
N SER A 174 -40.49 23.61 14.09
CA SER A 174 -40.94 24.78 14.85
C SER A 174 -41.14 24.52 16.35
N LYS A 175 -41.00 23.28 16.82
CA LYS A 175 -40.95 22.94 18.25
C LYS A 175 -39.51 23.03 18.76
N ASP A 176 -39.17 24.18 19.33
CA ASP A 176 -37.87 24.46 19.99
C ASP A 176 -37.63 23.69 21.32
N GLU A 177 -38.46 22.70 21.66
CA GLU A 177 -38.32 21.92 22.89
C GLU A 177 -38.39 20.42 22.58
N ILE A 178 -37.22 19.81 22.37
CA ILE A 178 -37.07 18.35 22.37
C ILE A 178 -37.29 17.89 23.81
N VAL A 179 -38.49 17.41 24.12
CA VAL A 179 -38.73 16.64 25.35
C VAL A 179 -38.01 15.31 25.19
N VAL A 180 -36.77 15.24 25.68
CA VAL A 180 -36.05 14.00 25.90
C VAL A 180 -36.90 13.18 26.88
N PRO A 181 -37.39 11.98 26.52
CA PRO A 181 -38.08 11.15 27.50
C PRO A 181 -37.08 10.81 28.61
N ASP A 182 -37.49 11.02 29.87
CA ASP A 182 -36.68 10.69 31.03
C ASP A 182 -36.27 9.22 30.95
N VAL A 183 -34.98 9.00 30.67
CA VAL A 183 -34.37 7.68 30.79
C VAL A 183 -34.42 7.34 32.27
N PRO A 184 -35.09 6.25 32.68
CA PRO A 184 -35.07 5.85 34.09
C PRO A 184 -33.62 5.67 34.51
N GLU A 185 -33.22 6.35 35.59
CA GLU A 185 -31.89 6.20 36.17
C GLU A 185 -31.58 4.72 36.36
N ALA A 186 -30.40 4.30 35.89
CA ALA A 186 -29.93 2.94 36.13
C ALA A 186 -29.99 2.66 37.64
N PRO A 187 -30.55 1.51 38.06
CA PRO A 187 -30.65 1.20 39.48
C PRO A 187 -29.27 1.24 40.12
N ASP A 188 -29.20 1.90 41.26
CA ASP A 188 -27.99 2.05 42.07
C ASP A 188 -27.38 0.67 42.34
N LEU A 189 -26.15 0.45 41.87
CA LEU A 189 -25.45 -0.84 41.97
C LEU A 189 -25.19 -1.24 43.44
N ASP A 190 -25.31 -0.29 44.37
CA ASP A 190 -25.20 -0.55 45.81
C ASP A 190 -26.51 -1.12 46.41
N ALA A 191 -27.67 -0.99 45.75
CA ALA A 191 -28.94 -1.54 46.21
C ALA A 191 -29.14 -3.02 45.80
N VAL A 192 -28.46 -3.48 44.75
CA VAL A 192 -28.48 -4.91 44.34
C VAL A 192 -27.58 -5.76 45.25
N ALA A 193 -26.63 -5.14 45.95
CA ALA A 193 -25.76 -5.80 46.93
C ALA A 193 -26.45 -6.11 48.28
N GLN A 194 -27.68 -5.63 48.51
CA GLN A 194 -28.41 -5.78 49.78
C GLN A 194 -29.65 -6.68 49.69
N THR A 195 -29.72 -7.57 48.70
CA THR A 195 -30.65 -8.71 48.79
C THR A 195 -30.08 -9.73 49.79
N PRO A 196 -30.84 -10.19 50.81
CA PRO A 196 -30.34 -11.19 51.74
C PRO A 196 -30.18 -12.50 50.98
N ARG A 197 -28.93 -12.94 50.78
CA ARG A 197 -28.64 -14.33 50.44
C ARG A 197 -29.01 -15.19 51.65
N GLU A 198 -30.00 -16.05 51.48
CA GLU A 198 -30.31 -17.13 52.41
C GLU A 198 -29.03 -17.91 52.76
N GLU A 199 -28.81 -18.09 54.05
CA GLU A 199 -27.72 -18.83 54.66
C GLU A 199 -27.75 -20.30 54.24
N THR A 200 -26.65 -20.78 53.66
CA THR A 200 -26.22 -22.17 53.86
C THR A 200 -24.72 -22.20 54.21
N ASP A 201 -24.46 -22.28 55.52
CA ASP A 201 -23.46 -23.10 56.22
C ASP A 201 -22.38 -23.76 55.33
N THR A 202 -21.07 -23.53 55.41
CA THR A 202 -20.17 -23.78 56.56
C THR A 202 -18.72 -23.40 56.19
N THR A 203 -18.01 -22.74 57.12
CA THR A 203 -16.56 -22.80 57.42
C THR A 203 -15.48 -22.67 56.32
N ARG A 204 -14.65 -21.60 56.37
CA ARG A 204 -13.21 -21.54 56.83
C ARG A 204 -12.47 -20.25 56.30
N PRO A 205 -11.22 -19.95 56.71
CA PRO A 205 -10.84 -19.00 57.76
C PRO A 205 -10.29 -17.64 57.29
N THR A 206 -10.28 -16.69 58.22
CA THR A 206 -9.72 -15.32 58.19
C THR A 206 -8.20 -15.22 58.09
N LEU A 207 -7.68 -14.17 57.43
CA LEU A 207 -6.43 -13.41 57.73
C LEU A 207 -6.34 -12.15 56.81
N PRO A 208 -5.55 -11.09 57.12
CA PRO A 208 -6.08 -9.85 57.68
C PRO A 208 -5.94 -8.59 56.80
N THR A 209 -6.70 -7.58 57.18
CA THR A 209 -6.83 -6.22 56.64
C THR A 209 -5.53 -5.40 56.75
N LEU A 210 -5.16 -4.71 55.67
CA LEU A 210 -4.20 -3.60 55.67
C LEU A 210 -4.92 -2.29 55.30
N THR A 211 -4.70 -1.26 56.12
CA THR A 211 -5.24 0.10 56.06
C THR A 211 -4.66 0.92 54.89
N PRO A 212 -5.42 1.85 54.29
CA PRO A 212 -4.90 2.77 53.27
C PRO A 212 -4.34 4.06 53.87
N HIS A 213 -3.12 4.42 53.44
CA HIS A 213 -2.43 5.66 53.78
C HIS A 213 -2.89 6.86 52.92
N HIS A 214 -3.15 7.96 53.62
CA HIS A 214 -2.98 9.38 53.29
C HIS A 214 -2.94 9.86 51.82
N ARG A 215 -3.97 10.65 51.49
CA ARG A 215 -4.12 11.55 50.34
C ARG A 215 -3.29 12.84 50.57
N LEU A 216 -2.38 13.19 49.65
CA LEU A 216 -1.68 14.48 49.61
C LEU A 216 -2.31 15.41 48.54
N LYS A 217 -2.56 16.68 48.92
CA LYS A 217 -3.09 17.75 48.05
C LYS A 217 -1.99 18.40 47.20
N PRO A 218 -2.31 18.98 46.02
CA PRO A 218 -1.34 19.66 45.16
C PRO A 218 -1.06 21.08 45.63
N ARG A 219 0.18 21.56 45.40
CA ARG A 219 0.64 22.91 45.76
C ARG A 219 0.99 23.68 44.49
N ASN A 220 0.25 24.76 44.25
CA ASN A 220 0.51 25.78 43.23
C ASN A 220 1.92 26.37 43.36
N ARG A 221 2.58 26.63 42.21
CA ARG A 221 3.77 27.48 42.16
C ARG A 221 3.62 28.51 41.03
N GLN A 222 3.46 29.75 41.44
CA GLN A 222 3.57 30.94 40.60
C GLN A 222 5.03 31.25 40.27
N MET A 223 5.19 31.93 39.13
CA MET A 223 6.42 32.47 38.57
C MET A 223 7.07 33.54 39.45
N SER A 224 8.40 33.61 39.43
CA SER A 224 9.13 34.88 39.44
C SER A 224 10.51 34.71 38.84
N ALA A 225 10.80 35.51 37.82
CA ALA A 225 12.11 35.69 37.22
C ALA A 225 13.06 36.41 38.18
N GLN A 226 14.36 36.11 38.12
CA GLN A 226 15.42 37.13 38.06
C GLN A 226 16.80 36.51 37.76
N GLN A 227 17.56 37.29 37.01
CA GLN A 227 18.89 37.07 36.47
C GLN A 227 19.96 36.89 37.57
N THR A 228 21.07 36.22 37.25
CA THR A 228 22.40 36.86 37.07
C THR A 228 23.55 35.84 36.95
N SER A 229 24.44 36.13 36.00
CA SER A 229 25.91 36.05 36.07
C SER A 229 26.65 34.73 36.34
N ALA A 230 27.31 34.27 35.27
CA ALA A 230 28.66 33.68 35.18
C ALA A 230 29.52 33.50 36.45
N LYS A 231 30.10 32.31 36.63
CA LYS A 231 31.56 32.11 36.58
C LYS A 231 32.01 30.64 36.53
N GLN A 232 33.01 30.48 35.69
CA GLN A 232 33.90 29.34 35.41
C GLN A 232 34.66 28.88 36.66
N THR A 233 34.80 27.57 36.89
CA THR A 233 36.06 26.96 37.39
C THR A 233 36.14 25.46 37.10
N ARG A 234 37.31 25.06 36.60
CA ARG A 234 37.84 23.71 36.34
C ARG A 234 37.86 22.83 37.60
N GLY A 235 37.68 21.52 37.41
CA GLY A 235 37.94 20.49 38.42
C GLY A 235 38.18 19.10 37.82
N ARG A 236 39.43 18.86 37.44
CA ARG A 236 40.01 17.61 36.91
C ARG A 236 40.00 16.49 37.97
N ARG A 237 39.56 15.27 37.65
CA ARG A 237 40.06 14.03 38.28
C ARG A 237 39.87 12.78 37.38
N GLN A 238 40.98 12.40 36.76
CA GLN A 238 41.43 11.02 36.48
C GLN A 238 41.44 10.20 37.80
N SER A 239 41.36 8.86 37.89
CA SER A 239 41.31 7.76 36.94
C SER A 239 41.26 6.42 37.72
N LYS A 240 41.07 5.32 36.97
CA LYS A 240 41.65 3.95 37.12
C LYS A 240 40.82 2.82 37.77
N PRO A 241 41.10 1.55 37.35
CA PRO A 241 40.09 0.61 36.87
C PRO A 241 40.09 -0.75 37.60
N LEU A 242 39.12 -1.64 37.32
CA LEU A 242 39.25 -3.05 37.70
C LEU A 242 38.76 -4.05 36.62
N LYS A 243 39.76 -4.78 36.11
CA LYS A 243 39.88 -6.14 35.56
C LYS A 243 38.64 -7.04 35.31
N LEU A 244 38.64 -7.55 34.06
CA LEU A 244 38.49 -8.94 33.57
C LEU A 244 37.70 -9.96 34.41
N LEU A 245 36.70 -10.56 33.76
CA LEU A 245 36.42 -11.99 33.84
C LEU A 245 36.08 -12.53 32.44
N ARG A 246 36.85 -13.53 32.02
CA ARG A 246 36.65 -14.32 30.80
C ARG A 246 35.52 -15.31 31.03
N GLY A 247 34.57 -15.39 30.10
CA GLY A 247 33.55 -16.43 30.04
C GLY A 247 33.36 -16.88 28.59
N THR A 248 34.05 -17.95 28.22
CA THR A 248 33.86 -18.67 26.97
C THR A 248 32.50 -19.38 26.97
N TRP A 249 31.66 -19.13 25.97
CA TRP A 249 30.56 -20.02 25.61
C TRP A 249 30.73 -20.46 24.17
N ARG A 250 31.09 -21.74 24.01
CA ARG A 250 30.93 -22.50 22.78
C ARG A 250 29.50 -23.03 22.77
N THR A 251 28.76 -22.82 21.69
CA THR A 251 27.69 -23.75 21.30
C THR A 251 27.72 -23.95 19.79
N ALA A 252 27.70 -25.22 19.43
CA ALA A 252 27.99 -25.77 18.13
C ALA A 252 26.79 -25.68 17.17
N ARG A 253 27.09 -25.49 15.89
CA ARG A 253 26.24 -25.89 14.76
C ARG A 253 26.12 -27.41 14.76
N ILE A 254 24.91 -27.92 14.60
CA ILE A 254 24.66 -29.26 14.07
C ILE A 254 23.67 -29.12 12.91
N SER A 255 24.20 -29.35 11.71
CA SER A 255 23.50 -29.69 10.48
C SER A 255 22.94 -31.12 10.56
N GLY A 256 21.76 -31.36 9.96
CA GLY A 256 21.31 -32.74 9.76
C GLY A 256 19.91 -32.85 9.16
N ALA A 257 19.86 -33.08 7.85
CA ALA A 257 18.67 -33.52 7.13
C ALA A 257 18.34 -35.00 7.42
N GLY A 258 17.05 -35.36 7.31
CA GLY A 258 16.64 -36.61 6.67
C GLY A 258 16.11 -37.77 7.53
N LEU A 259 14.87 -38.16 7.20
CA LEU A 259 14.29 -39.52 7.17
C LEU A 259 13.67 -40.19 8.41
N LEU A 260 12.36 -40.42 8.27
CA LEU A 260 11.59 -41.67 8.44
C LEU A 260 11.98 -42.67 9.56
N GLY A 261 11.02 -42.98 10.44
CA GLY A 261 11.06 -44.23 11.22
C GLY A 261 9.93 -44.39 12.24
N LYS A 262 9.13 -45.44 12.08
CA LYS A 262 7.92 -45.79 12.84
C LYS A 262 8.19 -46.33 14.26
N LYS A 263 7.19 -46.10 15.14
CA LYS A 263 6.62 -46.95 16.22
C LYS A 263 7.57 -47.72 17.17
N SER A 264 7.36 -47.57 18.48
CA SER A 264 6.94 -48.70 19.34
C SER A 264 6.62 -48.24 20.77
N SER A 265 5.42 -48.63 21.20
CA SER A 265 4.89 -48.79 22.54
C SER A 265 5.78 -49.57 23.51
N ARG A 266 5.75 -49.20 24.80
CA ARG A 266 5.71 -50.15 25.94
C ARG A 266 5.25 -49.46 27.23
N GLU A 267 4.22 -50.04 27.82
CA GLU A 267 3.67 -49.77 29.16
C GLU A 267 4.65 -50.18 30.27
N SER A 268 4.55 -49.50 31.42
CA SER A 268 4.85 -50.05 32.74
C SER A 268 4.03 -49.30 33.79
N ALA A 269 3.44 -50.08 34.69
CA ALA A 269 2.24 -49.79 35.47
C ALA A 269 2.50 -49.28 36.91
N LEU A 270 1.48 -48.56 37.44
CA LEU A 270 0.94 -48.46 38.83
C LEU A 270 1.88 -48.10 40.01
N ALA A 271 1.56 -47.32 41.05
CA ALA A 271 0.44 -46.46 41.55
C ALA A 271 0.89 -45.93 42.97
N PRO A 272 0.10 -45.24 43.83
CA PRO A 272 -1.06 -44.34 43.67
C PRO A 272 -0.94 -42.97 44.42
N GLY A 273 -1.76 -42.00 43.98
CA GLY A 273 -2.63 -41.16 44.82
C GLY A 273 -2.06 -40.01 45.68
N VAL A 274 -2.32 -38.77 45.27
CA VAL A 274 -3.10 -37.75 46.03
C VAL A 274 -3.71 -36.78 45.01
N GLU A 275 -5.03 -36.76 44.92
CA GLU A 275 -5.81 -35.86 44.06
C GLU A 275 -5.86 -34.46 44.68
N GLY A 276 -5.43 -33.45 43.91
CA GLY A 276 -5.56 -32.03 44.22
C GLY A 276 -6.28 -31.34 43.06
N GLU A 277 -7.37 -30.66 43.40
CA GLU A 277 -8.39 -30.13 42.50
C GLU A 277 -7.85 -29.27 41.35
N GLY A 278 -8.34 -29.59 40.15
CA GLY A 278 -8.00 -28.91 38.92
C GLY A 278 -8.54 -27.50 38.86
N VAL A 279 -7.65 -26.54 38.67
CA VAL A 279 -7.95 -25.22 38.11
C VAL A 279 -8.61 -25.46 36.74
N LEU A 280 -9.92 -25.19 36.64
CA LEU A 280 -10.65 -25.23 35.37
C LEU A 280 -9.97 -24.29 34.37
N LYS A 281 -9.27 -24.86 33.39
CA LYS A 281 -8.97 -24.16 32.15
C LYS A 281 -10.30 -23.79 31.49
N PRO A 282 -10.50 -22.55 31.00
CA PRO A 282 -11.71 -22.22 30.29
C PRO A 282 -11.80 -23.12 29.05
N GLN A 283 -12.80 -24.00 29.03
CA GLN A 283 -13.08 -24.79 27.85
C GLN A 283 -13.58 -23.86 26.74
N PRO A 284 -13.14 -24.04 25.49
CA PRO A 284 -13.76 -23.35 24.38
C PRO A 284 -15.20 -23.82 24.29
N HIS A 285 -16.15 -22.90 24.40
CA HIS A 285 -17.55 -23.18 24.13
C HIS A 285 -17.66 -23.80 22.73
N ARG A 286 -17.92 -25.11 22.67
CA ARG A 286 -18.42 -25.76 21.46
C ARG A 286 -19.87 -25.31 21.27
N GLY A 287 -20.03 -24.14 20.66
CA GLY A 287 -21.29 -23.70 20.10
C GLY A 287 -21.41 -24.25 18.67
N ASN A 288 -22.36 -25.17 18.51
CA ASN A 288 -23.06 -25.58 17.29
C ASN A 288 -22.26 -25.69 15.98
N ASP A 289 -22.08 -26.93 15.51
CA ASP A 289 -21.58 -27.25 14.18
C ASP A 289 -22.55 -26.72 13.11
N GLY A 290 -22.18 -25.62 12.45
CA GLY A 290 -22.92 -25.04 11.34
C GLY A 290 -22.40 -23.65 10.94
N ALA A 291 -21.48 -23.62 9.98
CA ALA A 291 -20.96 -22.43 9.27
C ALA A 291 -20.01 -21.49 10.06
N ALA A 292 -18.71 -21.81 10.03
CA ALA A 292 -17.65 -20.80 10.07
C ALA A 292 -16.69 -21.03 8.89
N THR A 293 -17.23 -20.92 7.67
CA THR A 293 -16.47 -21.02 6.40
C THR A 293 -15.75 -19.73 6.04
N THR A 294 -16.04 -18.62 6.73
CA THR A 294 -15.44 -17.30 6.50
C THR A 294 -14.42 -17.02 7.60
N ARG A 295 -13.12 -16.91 7.26
CA ARG A 295 -12.02 -16.68 8.23
C ARG A 295 -11.90 -15.22 8.69
N THR A 296 -13.05 -14.61 8.95
CA THR A 296 -13.21 -13.34 9.65
C THR A 296 -13.46 -13.62 11.13
N ARG A 297 -13.38 -12.61 12.00
CA ARG A 297 -13.62 -12.78 13.43
C ARG A 297 -14.44 -11.64 14.00
N ASP A 298 -15.35 -11.97 14.89
CA ASP A 298 -16.09 -10.98 15.66
C ASP A 298 -15.28 -10.51 16.87
N PHE A 299 -15.45 -9.23 17.22
CA PHE A 299 -14.89 -8.65 18.44
C PHE A 299 -16.00 -8.43 19.45
N THR A 300 -16.06 -9.29 20.47
CA THR A 300 -16.93 -9.06 21.64
C THR A 300 -16.42 -7.87 22.47
N PRO A 301 -17.20 -7.33 23.43
CA PRO A 301 -16.83 -6.12 24.16
C PRO A 301 -15.44 -6.17 24.85
N ALA A 302 -15.05 -7.32 25.40
CA ALA A 302 -13.75 -7.48 26.07
C ALA A 302 -12.54 -7.33 25.12
N PRO A 303 -12.41 -8.10 24.02
CA PRO A 303 -11.33 -7.90 23.04
C PRO A 303 -11.44 -6.56 22.32
N MET A 304 -12.65 -6.03 22.09
CA MET A 304 -12.83 -4.71 21.48
C MET A 304 -12.24 -3.59 22.34
N ARG A 305 -12.44 -3.62 23.66
CA ARG A 305 -11.81 -2.66 24.59
C ARG A 305 -10.28 -2.66 24.51
N ARG A 306 -9.67 -3.85 24.41
CA ARG A 306 -8.21 -3.98 24.26
C ARG A 306 -7.72 -3.41 22.93
N ARG A 307 -8.46 -3.66 21.85
CA ARG A 307 -8.16 -3.11 20.52
C ARG A 307 -8.20 -1.59 20.50
N LEU A 308 -9.26 -1.00 21.06
CA LEU A 308 -9.41 0.45 21.14
C LEU A 308 -8.29 1.09 21.97
N ALA A 309 -7.94 0.47 23.12
CA ALA A 309 -6.83 0.94 23.94
C ALA A 309 -5.49 0.92 23.17
N LEU A 310 -5.23 -0.14 22.40
CA LEU A 310 -4.05 -0.22 21.55
C LEU A 310 -4.08 0.84 20.44
N GLU A 311 -5.20 1.02 19.75
CA GLU A 311 -5.33 2.03 18.70
C GLU A 311 -5.06 3.44 19.23
N HIS A 312 -5.67 3.81 20.37
CA HIS A 312 -5.46 5.11 21.00
C HIS A 312 -4.01 5.33 21.38
N LEU A 313 -3.36 4.30 21.96
CA LEU A 313 -1.96 4.36 22.33
C LEU A 313 -1.05 4.62 21.13
N LEU A 314 -1.25 3.88 20.03
CA LEU A 314 -0.46 4.07 18.80
C LEU A 314 -0.70 5.45 18.19
N GLU A 315 -1.95 5.90 18.19
CA GLU A 315 -2.32 7.22 17.69
C GLU A 315 -1.71 8.37 18.51
N GLU A 316 -1.72 8.27 19.84
CA GLU A 316 -1.06 9.25 20.71
C GLU A 316 0.45 9.34 20.44
N VAL A 317 1.11 8.21 20.18
CA VAL A 317 2.54 8.18 19.85
C VAL A 317 2.77 8.82 18.47
N ALA A 318 1.96 8.49 17.46
CA ALA A 318 2.04 9.10 16.13
C ALA A 318 1.86 10.63 16.17
N GLN A 319 0.88 11.11 16.92
CA GLN A 319 0.61 12.55 17.07
C GLN A 319 1.77 13.30 17.73
N ARG A 320 2.45 12.70 18.71
CA ARG A 320 3.65 13.30 19.33
C ARG A 320 4.82 13.44 18.34
N HIS A 321 4.85 12.60 17.30
CA HIS A 321 5.79 12.68 16.19
C HIS A 321 5.28 13.58 15.03
N GLY A 322 4.12 14.23 15.18
CA GLY A 322 3.57 15.12 14.17
C GLY A 322 2.83 14.42 13.03
N PHE A 323 2.51 13.14 13.17
CA PHE A 323 1.70 12.40 12.19
C PHE A 323 0.22 12.64 12.43
N SER A 324 -0.54 12.82 11.35
CA SER A 324 -1.98 13.09 11.38
C SER A 324 -2.76 11.97 10.70
N ARG A 325 -3.83 11.52 11.34
CA ARG A 325 -4.66 10.41 10.86
C ARG A 325 -5.40 10.76 9.58
N VAL A 326 -5.30 9.88 8.59
CA VAL A 326 -6.11 9.87 7.37
C VAL A 326 -6.91 8.58 7.27
N GLN A 327 -7.93 8.57 6.41
CA GLN A 327 -8.76 7.40 6.16
C GLN A 327 -9.10 7.31 4.67
N THR A 328 -9.00 6.11 4.13
CA THR A 328 -9.36 5.79 2.73
C THR A 328 -10.57 4.85 2.68
N PRO A 329 -11.26 4.74 1.54
CA PRO A 329 -12.30 3.74 1.31
C PRO A 329 -11.82 2.29 1.51
N ILE A 330 -12.75 1.37 1.82
CA ILE A 330 -12.44 -0.06 2.02
C ILE A 330 -12.22 -0.77 0.67
N PHE A 331 -13.07 -0.45 -0.31
CA PHE A 331 -12.92 -0.92 -1.69
C PHE A 331 -12.20 0.15 -2.51
N GLU A 332 -11.35 -0.29 -3.42
CA GLU A 332 -10.57 0.54 -4.34
C GLU A 332 -10.62 -0.09 -5.73
N SER A 333 -10.27 0.68 -6.77
CA SER A 333 -10.13 0.13 -8.12
C SER A 333 -9.11 -1.01 -8.13
N LEU A 334 -9.42 -2.11 -8.82
CA LEU A 334 -8.49 -3.24 -8.96
C LEU A 334 -7.16 -2.80 -9.59
N GLU A 335 -7.21 -1.82 -10.50
CA GLU A 335 -6.05 -1.25 -11.20
C GLU A 335 -5.00 -0.68 -10.24
N LEU A 336 -5.44 -0.11 -9.11
CA LEU A 336 -4.54 0.50 -8.12
C LEU A 336 -3.48 -0.48 -7.63
N PHE A 337 -3.81 -1.76 -7.50
CA PHE A 337 -2.90 -2.78 -6.97
C PHE A 337 -2.20 -3.60 -8.07
N THR A 338 -2.82 -3.72 -9.25
CA THR A 338 -2.24 -4.47 -10.37
C THR A 338 -1.22 -3.64 -11.16
N ALA A 339 -1.29 -2.30 -11.12
CA ALA A 339 -0.39 -1.41 -11.86
C ALA A 339 1.10 -1.67 -11.57
N LYS A 340 1.47 -1.92 -10.31
CA LYS A 340 2.88 -2.16 -9.92
C LYS A 340 3.23 -3.64 -9.78
N SER A 341 2.27 -4.45 -9.34
CA SER A 341 2.54 -5.84 -8.94
C SER A 341 2.20 -6.87 -10.03
N GLY A 342 1.62 -6.41 -11.14
CA GLY A 342 1.18 -7.24 -12.24
C GLY A 342 -0.08 -8.07 -11.92
N PRO A 343 -0.60 -8.80 -12.91
CA PRO A 343 -1.85 -9.55 -12.78
C PRO A 343 -1.76 -10.75 -11.83
N GLY A 344 -0.56 -11.24 -11.52
CA GLY A 344 -0.36 -12.38 -10.63
C GLY A 344 -0.85 -12.14 -9.20
N VAL A 345 -0.91 -10.89 -8.75
CA VAL A 345 -1.39 -10.52 -7.41
C VAL A 345 -2.90 -10.68 -7.26
N ILE A 346 -3.67 -10.67 -8.35
CA ILE A 346 -5.14 -10.79 -8.31
C ILE A 346 -5.58 -12.04 -7.53
N ASN A 347 -4.84 -13.15 -7.65
CA ASN A 347 -5.13 -14.40 -6.92
C ASN A 347 -5.00 -14.27 -5.39
N GLN A 348 -4.38 -13.21 -4.89
CA GLN A 348 -4.19 -12.90 -3.48
C GLN A 348 -5.14 -11.78 -3.00
N LEU A 349 -5.98 -11.24 -3.89
CA LEU A 349 -6.91 -10.15 -3.61
C LEU A 349 -8.36 -10.64 -3.56
N TYR A 350 -9.20 -9.92 -2.83
CA TYR A 350 -10.65 -10.04 -2.97
C TYR A 350 -11.11 -9.12 -4.08
N ALA A 351 -10.92 -9.54 -5.33
CA ALA A 351 -11.37 -8.83 -6.51
C ALA A 351 -12.80 -9.25 -6.88
N PHE A 352 -13.65 -8.29 -7.24
CA PHE A 352 -15.02 -8.52 -7.66
C PHE A 352 -15.48 -7.40 -8.61
N GLN A 353 -16.50 -7.69 -9.41
CA GLN A 353 -17.20 -6.69 -10.19
C GLN A 353 -18.42 -6.19 -9.41
N ASP A 354 -18.60 -4.88 -9.36
CA ASP A 354 -19.79 -4.29 -8.77
C ASP A 354 -21.01 -4.40 -9.71
N LYS A 355 -22.16 -3.84 -9.31
CA LYS A 355 -23.37 -3.85 -10.13
C LYS A 355 -23.27 -2.96 -11.39
N GLY A 356 -22.29 -2.06 -11.44
CA GLY A 356 -21.99 -1.20 -12.58
C GLY A 356 -20.91 -1.78 -13.50
N GLU A 357 -20.54 -3.06 -13.32
CA GLU A 357 -19.45 -3.72 -14.03
C GLU A 357 -18.05 -3.10 -13.78
N CYS A 358 -17.87 -2.30 -12.73
CA CYS A 358 -16.57 -1.77 -12.32
C CYS A 358 -15.76 -2.85 -11.58
N GLU A 359 -14.49 -3.00 -11.96
CA GLU A 359 -13.58 -3.93 -11.29
C GLU A 359 -13.02 -3.32 -10.01
N LEU A 360 -13.49 -3.83 -8.88
CA LEU A 360 -13.11 -3.37 -7.55
C LEU A 360 -12.36 -4.46 -6.79
N THR A 361 -11.67 -4.04 -5.75
CA THR A 361 -11.09 -4.96 -4.78
C THR A 361 -11.15 -4.41 -3.37
N LEU A 362 -11.28 -5.30 -2.38
CA LEU A 362 -11.04 -4.93 -0.99
C LEU A 362 -9.54 -4.68 -0.81
N ARG A 363 -9.19 -3.54 -0.21
CA ARG A 363 -7.78 -3.15 -0.03
C ARG A 363 -6.97 -4.21 0.75
N PRO A 364 -5.83 -4.70 0.22
CA PRO A 364 -4.96 -5.65 0.91
C PRO A 364 -3.97 -5.00 1.89
N GLU A 365 -3.81 -3.69 1.79
CA GLU A 365 -2.92 -2.81 2.56
C GLU A 365 -3.43 -1.35 2.44
N LEU A 366 -2.78 -0.38 3.08
CA LEU A 366 -3.25 1.01 3.21
C LEU A 366 -2.34 2.07 2.55
N THR A 367 -1.07 1.75 2.27
CA THR A 367 -0.12 2.62 1.60
C THR A 367 -0.59 3.03 0.21
N ALA A 368 -0.96 2.12 -0.70
CA ALA A 368 -1.40 2.51 -2.04
C ALA A 368 -2.68 3.37 -2.04
N PRO A 369 -3.72 3.05 -1.25
CA PRO A 369 -4.86 3.94 -1.05
C PRO A 369 -4.48 5.33 -0.53
N VAL A 370 -3.53 5.42 0.41
CA VAL A 370 -3.05 6.72 0.93
C VAL A 370 -2.26 7.47 -0.13
N MET A 371 -1.41 6.81 -0.92
CA MET A 371 -0.72 7.44 -2.04
C MET A 371 -1.68 7.96 -3.10
N ARG A 372 -2.74 7.20 -3.43
CA ARG A 372 -3.82 7.65 -4.32
C ARG A 372 -4.48 8.92 -3.77
N MET A 373 -4.93 8.88 -2.51
CA MET A 373 -5.55 10.03 -1.85
C MET A 373 -4.63 11.25 -1.85
N VAL A 374 -3.32 11.06 -1.62
CA VAL A 374 -2.36 12.15 -1.65
C VAL A 374 -2.19 12.73 -3.06
N ALA A 375 -2.20 11.88 -4.09
CA ALA A 375 -2.10 12.30 -5.48
C ALA A 375 -3.33 13.06 -5.98
N GLU A 376 -4.53 12.69 -5.50
CA GLU A 376 -5.82 13.24 -5.92
C GLU A 376 -6.23 14.45 -5.07
N GLU A 377 -6.23 14.30 -3.75
CA GLU A 377 -6.83 15.26 -2.81
C GLU A 377 -5.80 16.19 -2.14
N MET A 378 -4.59 15.69 -1.89
CA MET A 378 -3.56 16.42 -1.12
C MET A 378 -2.38 16.90 -1.98
N ARG A 379 -2.56 16.98 -3.31
CA ARG A 379 -1.47 17.29 -4.25
C ARG A 379 -0.83 18.66 -3.99
N MET A 380 -1.65 19.62 -3.56
CA MET A 380 -1.26 21.01 -3.32
C MET A 380 -0.77 21.26 -1.88
N ASP A 381 -0.81 20.25 -1.03
CA ASP A 381 -0.38 20.39 0.37
C ASP A 381 1.15 20.53 0.46
N THR A 382 1.59 21.29 1.47
CA THR A 382 3.01 21.55 1.68
C THR A 382 3.70 20.31 2.24
N LYS A 383 4.74 19.85 1.54
CA LYS A 383 5.58 18.72 1.94
C LYS A 383 6.65 19.17 2.95
N PRO A 384 7.12 18.27 3.85
CA PRO A 384 6.75 16.86 3.94
C PRO A 384 5.41 16.60 4.65
N LEU A 385 4.62 15.66 4.12
CA LEU A 385 3.39 15.18 4.74
C LEU A 385 3.71 14.03 5.69
N ARG A 386 3.13 14.07 6.90
CA ARG A 386 3.23 13.02 7.92
C ARG A 386 1.85 12.47 8.19
N LEU A 387 1.53 11.34 7.56
CA LEU A 387 0.19 10.75 7.61
C LEU A 387 0.21 9.45 8.39
N SER A 388 -0.75 9.24 9.30
CA SER A 388 -0.98 7.95 9.94
C SER A 388 -2.30 7.34 9.47
N TYR A 389 -2.46 6.04 9.60
CA TYR A 389 -3.72 5.36 9.29
C TYR A 389 -3.93 4.16 10.19
N TYR A 390 -5.20 3.79 10.35
CA TYR A 390 -5.61 2.52 10.93
C TYR A 390 -6.87 2.04 10.21
N GLY A 391 -6.89 0.76 9.84
CA GLY A 391 -8.05 0.21 9.18
C GLY A 391 -7.97 -1.28 8.94
N GLN A 392 -9.09 -1.84 8.47
CA GLN A 392 -9.20 -3.22 8.01
C GLN A 392 -8.54 -3.37 6.63
N CYS A 393 -7.84 -4.50 6.45
CA CYS A 393 -7.21 -4.95 5.22
C CYS A 393 -7.56 -6.42 4.97
N TYR A 394 -7.58 -6.81 3.70
CA TYR A 394 -8.10 -8.12 3.27
C TYR A 394 -7.14 -8.84 2.35
N ARG A 395 -6.75 -10.06 2.69
CA ARG A 395 -5.85 -10.88 1.84
C ARG A 395 -6.42 -12.27 1.61
N TYR A 396 -6.31 -12.73 0.39
CA TYR A 396 -6.67 -14.08 -0.01
C TYR A 396 -5.46 -15.00 0.19
N GLU A 397 -5.26 -15.48 1.43
CA GLU A 397 -4.17 -16.39 1.79
C GLU A 397 -4.66 -17.80 2.18
N GLU A 398 -3.78 -18.78 2.00
CA GLU A 398 -3.93 -20.14 2.53
C GLU A 398 -3.95 -20.14 4.06
N PHE A 399 -4.50 -21.21 4.64
CA PHE A 399 -4.68 -21.29 6.08
C PHE A 399 -3.35 -21.37 6.83
N LYS A 400 -3.07 -20.37 7.66
CA LYS A 400 -2.03 -20.45 8.69
C LYS A 400 -2.59 -19.92 9.99
N THR A 401 -2.29 -20.60 11.11
CA THR A 401 -2.73 -20.18 12.44
C THR A 401 -2.30 -18.74 12.70
N GLY A 402 -3.24 -17.88 13.11
CA GLY A 402 -2.99 -16.46 13.36
C GLY A 402 -3.01 -15.55 12.13
N ARG A 403 -3.14 -16.10 10.91
CA ARG A 403 -3.36 -15.32 9.69
C ARG A 403 -4.84 -15.35 9.29
N TYR A 404 -5.51 -14.23 9.51
CA TYR A 404 -6.90 -14.02 9.14
C TYR A 404 -7.01 -13.43 7.73
N ARG A 405 -8.15 -13.66 7.08
CA ARG A 405 -8.45 -13.08 5.76
C ARG A 405 -8.79 -11.59 5.84
N GLU A 406 -9.23 -11.15 7.01
CA GLU A 406 -9.43 -9.76 7.40
C GLU A 406 -8.56 -9.50 8.65
N PHE A 407 -7.77 -8.43 8.61
CA PHE A 407 -6.93 -8.01 9.72
C PHE A 407 -6.84 -6.48 9.79
N PHE A 408 -6.31 -5.96 10.89
CA PHE A 408 -6.14 -4.52 11.09
C PHE A 408 -4.68 -4.15 10.91
N GLN A 409 -4.45 -3.06 10.19
CA GLN A 409 -3.14 -2.47 9.99
C GLN A 409 -3.15 -1.05 10.56
N TYR A 410 -2.15 -0.75 11.41
CA TYR A 410 -1.77 0.62 11.75
C TYR A 410 -0.48 0.91 10.99
N GLY A 411 -0.35 2.10 10.41
CA GLY A 411 0.88 2.49 9.73
C GLY A 411 0.99 4.00 9.58
N VAL A 412 2.12 4.42 9.04
CA VAL A 412 2.42 5.83 8.76
C VAL A 412 3.12 5.96 7.42
N GLU A 413 2.98 7.13 6.80
CA GLU A 413 3.66 7.51 5.57
C GLU A 413 4.28 8.89 5.75
N LEU A 414 5.58 9.00 5.45
CA LEU A 414 6.31 10.26 5.38
C LEU A 414 6.57 10.59 3.91
N ILE A 415 5.86 11.57 3.37
CA ILE A 415 5.87 11.86 1.93
C ILE A 415 6.54 13.21 1.66
N GLY A 416 7.49 13.23 0.73
CA GLY A 416 8.20 14.44 0.34
C GLY A 416 9.41 14.78 1.21
N ALA A 417 9.81 13.88 2.11
CA ALA A 417 11.14 13.84 2.71
C ALA A 417 11.84 12.53 2.30
N SER A 418 13.14 12.59 2.08
CA SER A 418 13.95 11.43 1.65
C SER A 418 15.30 11.41 2.35
N GLY A 419 15.95 10.25 2.29
CA GLY A 419 17.29 10.04 2.83
C GLY A 419 17.31 9.58 4.29
N PRO A 420 18.52 9.32 4.83
CA PRO A 420 18.70 8.56 6.07
C PRO A 420 17.98 9.12 7.31
N LEU A 421 17.89 10.45 7.41
CA LEU A 421 17.23 11.09 8.56
C LEU A 421 15.72 10.91 8.55
N ALA A 422 15.10 10.91 7.36
CA ALA A 422 13.66 10.69 7.21
C ALA A 422 13.30 9.23 7.53
N GLU A 423 14.14 8.28 7.11
CA GLU A 423 14.00 6.87 7.44
C GLU A 423 14.16 6.61 8.95
N ALA A 424 15.18 7.24 9.56
CA ALA A 424 15.41 7.15 11.01
C ALA A 424 14.23 7.71 11.82
N GLU A 425 13.56 8.77 11.35
CA GLU A 425 12.35 9.33 11.98
C GLU A 425 11.21 8.28 12.04
N VAL A 426 10.94 7.59 10.93
CA VAL A 426 9.90 6.57 10.84
C VAL A 426 10.25 5.33 11.67
N LEU A 427 11.52 4.89 11.64
CA LEU A 427 12.01 3.79 12.45
C LEU A 427 11.94 4.11 13.95
N ALA A 428 12.31 5.32 14.34
CA ALA A 428 12.22 5.76 15.73
C ALA A 428 10.77 5.79 16.22
N LEU A 429 9.82 6.22 15.36
CA LEU A 429 8.40 6.14 15.65
C LEU A 429 7.95 4.67 15.87
N ALA A 430 8.36 3.75 15.01
CA ALA A 430 8.03 2.32 15.16
C ALA A 430 8.58 1.75 16.49
N VAL A 431 9.82 2.09 16.86
CA VAL A 431 10.43 1.71 18.14
C VAL A 431 9.63 2.28 19.31
N ASN A 432 9.29 3.57 19.27
CA ASN A 432 8.51 4.22 20.32
C ASN A 432 7.09 3.63 20.46
N MET A 433 6.46 3.25 19.35
CA MET A 433 5.19 2.54 19.35
C MET A 433 5.31 1.19 20.05
N LEU A 434 6.28 0.36 19.69
CA LEU A 434 6.50 -0.95 20.32
C LEU A 434 6.79 -0.81 21.82
N HIS A 435 7.66 0.13 22.21
CA HIS A 435 7.92 0.42 23.62
C HIS A 435 6.67 0.86 24.38
N ALA A 436 5.85 1.73 23.78
CA ALA A 436 4.63 2.22 24.43
C ALA A 436 3.63 1.09 24.72
N THR A 437 3.59 0.05 23.88
CA THR A 437 2.71 -1.12 24.12
C THR A 437 3.12 -1.97 25.32
N GLY A 438 4.34 -1.80 25.84
CA GLY A 438 4.90 -2.66 26.88
C GLY A 438 5.24 -4.07 26.38
N LEU A 439 5.36 -4.27 25.07
CA LEU A 439 5.84 -5.52 24.50
C LEU A 439 7.32 -5.71 24.85
N GLU A 440 7.66 -6.91 25.33
CA GLU A 440 9.02 -7.32 25.67
C GLU A 440 9.53 -8.34 24.64
N GLY A 441 10.86 -8.45 24.49
CA GLY A 441 11.47 -9.47 23.62
C GLY A 441 11.20 -9.28 22.13
N TRP A 442 10.96 -8.05 21.66
CA TRP A 442 10.80 -7.76 20.24
C TRP A 442 12.13 -7.38 19.59
N GLU A 443 12.24 -7.67 18.29
CA GLU A 443 13.38 -7.35 17.44
C GLU A 443 12.87 -6.63 16.18
N ILE A 444 13.53 -5.54 15.78
CA ILE A 444 13.34 -4.91 14.47
C ILE A 444 14.53 -5.27 13.60
N ARG A 445 14.26 -5.96 12.50
CA ARG A 445 15.26 -6.31 11.48
C ARG A 445 15.26 -5.22 10.41
N ILE A 446 16.39 -4.53 10.28
CA ILE A 446 16.57 -3.43 9.32
C ILE A 446 17.45 -3.95 8.19
N GLY A 447 17.04 -3.72 6.94
CA GLY A 447 17.81 -4.04 5.75
C GLY A 447 17.68 -2.92 4.73
N HIS A 448 18.66 -2.83 3.83
CA HIS A 448 18.71 -1.79 2.81
C HIS A 448 18.79 -2.42 1.41
N VAL A 449 17.69 -2.33 0.64
CA VAL A 449 17.60 -2.92 -0.70
C VAL A 449 18.64 -2.32 -1.65
N GLY A 450 19.00 -1.05 -1.44
CA GLY A 450 20.02 -0.36 -2.22
C GLY A 450 21.39 -1.03 -2.14
N VAL A 451 21.76 -1.65 -1.01
CA VAL A 451 23.09 -2.27 -0.86
C VAL A 451 23.28 -3.43 -1.83
N LEU A 452 22.30 -4.34 -1.90
CA LEU A 452 22.34 -5.44 -2.86
C LEU A 452 22.17 -4.94 -4.30
N LYS A 453 21.36 -3.88 -4.52
CA LYS A 453 21.14 -3.34 -5.85
C LYS A 453 22.41 -2.68 -6.40
N ASP A 454 23.12 -1.91 -5.58
CA ASP A 454 24.39 -1.28 -5.92
C ASP A 454 25.47 -2.32 -6.19
N ALA A 455 25.48 -3.42 -5.41
CA ALA A 455 26.36 -4.55 -5.67
C ALA A 455 26.08 -5.19 -7.04
N LEU A 456 24.82 -5.55 -7.33
CA LEU A 456 24.45 -6.18 -8.61
C LEU A 456 24.68 -5.25 -9.81
N THR A 457 24.38 -3.96 -9.65
CA THR A 457 24.59 -2.95 -10.71
C THR A 457 26.09 -2.70 -10.94
N GLY A 458 26.88 -2.62 -9.87
CA GLY A 458 28.33 -2.47 -9.92
C GLY A 458 29.02 -3.65 -10.60
N LEU A 459 28.50 -4.86 -10.40
CA LEU A 459 28.92 -6.06 -11.11
C LEU A 459 28.52 -6.07 -12.59
N GLY A 460 27.69 -5.13 -13.06
CA GLY A 460 27.32 -4.98 -14.48
C GLY A 460 26.00 -5.63 -14.88
N LEU A 461 25.14 -6.04 -13.94
CA LEU A 461 23.78 -6.45 -14.30
C LEU A 461 22.93 -5.25 -14.72
N SER A 462 22.16 -5.42 -15.80
CA SER A 462 21.23 -4.38 -16.26
C SER A 462 19.99 -4.31 -15.38
N GLY A 463 19.51 -3.09 -15.16
CA GLY A 463 18.19 -2.82 -14.59
C GLY A 463 17.07 -2.82 -15.62
N GLU A 464 17.40 -3.00 -16.90
CA GLU A 464 16.43 -3.06 -18.00
C GLU A 464 15.81 -4.44 -18.10
N VAL A 465 14.55 -4.48 -18.55
CA VAL A 465 13.80 -5.73 -18.72
C VAL A 465 14.45 -6.57 -19.80
N ASP A 466 14.84 -7.80 -19.45
CA ASP A 466 15.28 -8.76 -20.45
C ASP A 466 14.07 -9.24 -21.27
N ALA A 467 14.17 -9.14 -22.59
CA ALA A 467 13.13 -9.58 -23.52
C ALA A 467 12.81 -11.08 -23.40
N THR A 468 13.73 -11.86 -22.85
CA THR A 468 13.63 -13.32 -22.71
C THR A 468 12.86 -13.75 -21.47
N THR A 469 13.09 -13.08 -20.33
CA THR A 469 12.46 -13.39 -19.05
C THR A 469 11.27 -12.50 -18.70
N GLY A 470 11.15 -11.32 -19.33
CA GLY A 470 10.10 -10.35 -19.03
C GLY A 470 10.27 -9.66 -17.67
N GLU A 471 11.40 -9.87 -17.00
CA GLU A 471 11.80 -9.19 -15.75
C GLU A 471 13.26 -8.69 -15.89
N PRO A 472 13.66 -7.64 -15.14
CA PRO A 472 15.05 -7.18 -15.18
C PRO A 472 15.97 -8.19 -14.48
N PRO A 473 17.20 -8.45 -14.99
CA PRO A 473 18.14 -9.41 -14.41
C PRO A 473 18.44 -9.16 -12.92
N ILE A 474 18.47 -7.90 -12.49
CA ILE A 474 18.59 -7.53 -11.06
C ILE A 474 17.44 -8.12 -10.23
N ALA A 475 16.19 -8.09 -10.72
CA ALA A 475 15.06 -8.66 -9.99
C ALA A 475 15.16 -10.20 -9.92
N SER A 476 15.60 -10.85 -11.00
CA SER A 476 15.87 -12.29 -10.99
C SER A 476 16.96 -12.65 -9.98
N ALA A 477 18.07 -11.90 -9.95
CA ALA A 477 19.16 -12.10 -9.00
C ALA A 477 18.69 -11.92 -7.54
N MET A 478 17.92 -10.87 -7.25
CA MET A 478 17.33 -10.64 -5.93
C MET A 478 16.42 -11.80 -5.49
N ARG A 479 15.60 -12.32 -6.40
CA ARG A 479 14.73 -13.48 -6.15
C ARG A 479 15.52 -14.77 -5.90
N LEU A 480 16.65 -14.95 -6.58
CA LEU A 480 17.54 -16.10 -6.40
C LEU A 480 18.26 -16.02 -5.04
N LEU A 481 18.72 -14.82 -4.66
CA LEU A 481 19.30 -14.56 -3.35
C LEU A 481 18.30 -14.82 -2.21
N ASP A 482 17.06 -14.35 -2.34
CA ASP A 482 15.98 -14.61 -1.35
C ASP A 482 15.68 -16.11 -1.19
N LYS A 483 15.76 -16.87 -2.29
CA LYS A 483 15.60 -18.34 -2.28
C LYS A 483 16.84 -19.10 -1.80
N GLY A 484 18.00 -18.45 -1.73
CA GLY A 484 19.29 -19.11 -1.51
C GLY A 484 19.69 -20.05 -2.64
N ASP A 485 19.31 -19.74 -3.89
CA ASP A 485 19.62 -20.53 -5.08
C ASP A 485 20.95 -20.07 -5.72
N ASP A 486 22.05 -20.52 -5.14
CA ASP A 486 23.41 -20.15 -5.56
C ASP A 486 23.73 -20.63 -6.98
N ALA A 487 23.21 -21.79 -7.37
CA ALA A 487 23.41 -22.36 -8.70
C ALA A 487 22.70 -21.49 -9.75
N GLY A 488 21.44 -21.14 -9.51
CA GLY A 488 20.69 -20.24 -10.39
C GLY A 488 21.33 -18.85 -10.49
N LEU A 489 21.93 -18.34 -9.40
CA LEU A 489 22.62 -17.05 -9.42
C LEU A 489 23.91 -17.11 -10.25
N ALA A 490 24.70 -18.17 -10.11
CA ALA A 490 25.91 -18.38 -10.91
C ALA A 490 25.60 -18.58 -12.41
N ASP A 491 24.51 -19.29 -12.72
CA ASP A 491 24.03 -19.45 -14.09
C ASP A 491 23.60 -18.11 -14.69
N LEU A 492 22.87 -17.29 -13.92
CA LEU A 492 22.48 -15.94 -14.33
C LEU A 492 23.70 -15.07 -14.62
N PHE A 493 24.70 -15.07 -13.73
CA PHE A 493 25.95 -14.32 -13.96
C PHE A 493 26.67 -14.80 -15.21
N SER A 494 26.77 -16.12 -15.40
CA SER A 494 27.39 -16.70 -16.59
C SER A 494 26.68 -16.29 -17.89
N SER A 495 25.33 -16.25 -17.89
CA SER A 495 24.54 -15.82 -19.04
C SER A 495 24.71 -14.34 -19.41
N HIS A 496 25.09 -13.51 -18.44
CA HIS A 496 25.36 -12.09 -18.63
C HIS A 496 26.86 -11.76 -18.76
N GLY A 497 27.72 -12.77 -18.86
CA GLY A 497 29.17 -12.60 -19.02
C GLY A 497 29.88 -12.10 -17.75
N LEU A 498 29.27 -12.32 -16.58
CA LEU A 498 29.82 -11.94 -15.27
C LEU A 498 30.52 -13.14 -14.62
N ASP A 499 31.49 -12.85 -13.75
CA ASP A 499 32.20 -13.89 -13.02
C ASP A 499 31.26 -14.57 -11.99
N PRO A 500 31.00 -15.89 -12.11
CA PRO A 500 30.18 -16.63 -11.15
C PRO A 500 30.77 -16.64 -9.74
N ALA A 501 32.06 -16.34 -9.56
CA ALA A 501 32.68 -16.22 -8.24
C ALA A 501 32.04 -15.12 -7.36
N ASN A 502 31.43 -14.10 -7.98
CA ASN A 502 30.73 -13.02 -7.27
C ASN A 502 29.44 -13.46 -6.55
N ALA A 503 28.95 -14.68 -6.81
CA ALA A 503 27.80 -15.22 -6.07
C ALA A 503 28.14 -15.48 -4.59
N GLU A 504 29.39 -15.82 -4.28
CA GLU A 504 29.84 -16.15 -2.93
C GLU A 504 29.83 -14.91 -2.01
N PRO A 505 30.46 -13.76 -2.37
CA PRO A 505 30.38 -12.54 -1.57
C PRO A 505 28.97 -12.00 -1.37
N LEU A 506 28.10 -12.08 -2.39
CA LEU A 506 26.71 -11.64 -2.29
C LEU A 506 25.90 -12.49 -1.30
N ARG A 507 26.13 -13.81 -1.29
CA ARG A 507 25.54 -14.70 -0.29
C ARG A 507 26.09 -14.42 1.11
N ALA A 508 27.40 -14.21 1.23
CA ALA A 508 28.02 -13.86 2.50
C ALA A 508 27.40 -12.56 3.06
N LEU A 509 27.23 -11.54 2.21
CA LEU A 509 26.56 -10.29 2.53
C LEU A 509 25.10 -10.51 2.97
N ALA A 510 24.32 -11.29 2.22
CA ALA A 510 22.94 -11.63 2.58
C ALA A 510 22.81 -12.43 3.89
N SER A 511 23.89 -13.10 4.31
CA SER A 511 23.94 -13.88 5.55
C SER A 511 24.35 -13.07 6.78
N LEU A 512 24.77 -11.81 6.62
CA LEU A 512 25.11 -10.93 7.73
C LEU A 512 23.87 -10.66 8.59
N ASN A 513 23.98 -10.97 9.88
CA ASN A 513 22.96 -10.69 10.88
C ASN A 513 23.65 -10.18 12.14
N GLY A 514 23.18 -9.05 12.68
CA GLY A 514 23.76 -8.38 13.84
C GLY A 514 23.41 -6.90 13.87
N GLY A 515 24.09 -6.14 14.73
CA GLY A 515 23.97 -4.69 14.83
C GLY A 515 24.97 -3.95 13.94
N MET A 516 25.39 -2.76 14.41
CA MET A 516 26.34 -1.89 13.69
C MET A 516 27.70 -2.55 13.45
N GLU A 517 28.07 -3.59 14.22
CA GLU A 517 29.29 -4.37 14.00
C GLU A 517 29.32 -5.11 12.67
N THR A 518 28.18 -5.28 12.00
CA THR A 518 28.09 -5.93 10.68
C THR A 518 28.43 -5.02 9.51
N LEU A 519 28.47 -3.70 9.72
CA LEU A 519 28.75 -2.71 8.66
C LEU A 519 30.18 -2.82 8.13
N GLU A 520 31.17 -3.05 8.99
CA GLU A 520 32.57 -3.23 8.57
C GLU A 520 32.76 -4.51 7.74
N PRO A 521 32.31 -5.71 8.17
CA PRO A 521 32.30 -6.89 7.31
C PRO A 521 31.55 -6.70 5.98
N ALA A 522 30.42 -5.98 5.98
CA ALA A 522 29.69 -5.66 4.76
C ALA A 522 30.55 -4.79 3.82
N ARG A 523 31.24 -3.78 4.37
CA ARG A 523 32.14 -2.90 3.62
C ARG A 523 33.31 -3.66 3.02
N GLU A 524 33.91 -4.59 3.76
CA GLU A 524 34.99 -5.46 3.27
C GLU A 524 34.52 -6.33 2.10
N LEU A 525 33.35 -6.97 2.21
CA LEU A 525 32.77 -7.80 1.15
C LEU A 525 32.45 -6.99 -0.10
N LEU A 526 31.80 -5.84 0.04
CA LEU A 526 31.46 -4.97 -1.08
C LEU A 526 32.71 -4.41 -1.77
N SER A 527 33.75 -4.04 -1.00
CA SER A 527 35.01 -3.52 -1.54
C SER A 527 35.85 -4.58 -2.25
N SER A 528 35.57 -5.88 -2.01
CA SER A 528 36.22 -6.97 -2.74
C SER A 528 35.66 -7.18 -4.15
N MET A 529 34.49 -6.60 -4.44
CA MET A 529 33.84 -6.66 -5.73
C MET A 529 34.14 -5.38 -6.52
N ASP A 530 34.63 -5.55 -7.76
CA ASP A 530 34.96 -4.41 -8.61
C ASP A 530 33.69 -3.66 -9.06
N GLY A 531 33.73 -2.33 -9.03
CA GLY A 531 32.66 -1.47 -9.55
C GLY A 531 31.47 -1.22 -8.61
N VAL A 532 31.50 -1.75 -7.40
CA VAL A 532 30.39 -1.63 -6.42
C VAL A 532 30.45 -0.29 -5.67
N SER A 533 29.31 0.41 -5.63
CA SER A 533 29.13 1.62 -4.80
C SER A 533 28.91 1.26 -3.33
N LEU A 534 29.44 2.08 -2.42
CA LEU A 534 29.21 1.97 -0.98
C LEU A 534 28.18 2.99 -0.47
N GLU A 535 27.60 3.81 -1.36
CA GLU A 535 26.67 4.89 -1.01
C GLU A 535 25.48 4.38 -0.21
N ALA A 536 24.80 3.32 -0.66
CA ALA A 536 23.69 2.70 0.06
C ALA A 536 24.09 2.12 1.44
N LEU A 537 25.34 1.68 1.61
CA LEU A 537 25.84 1.20 2.91
C LEU A 537 26.09 2.38 3.86
N ASP A 538 26.65 3.48 3.35
CA ASP A 538 26.88 4.71 4.10
C ASP A 538 25.55 5.38 4.51
N GLU A 539 24.53 5.32 3.65
CA GLU A 539 23.16 5.72 3.98
C GLU A 539 22.58 4.90 5.13
N LEU A 540 22.71 3.56 5.06
CA LEU A 540 22.27 2.67 6.14
C LEU A 540 23.00 2.97 7.46
N GLU A 541 24.32 3.16 7.42
CA GLU A 541 25.12 3.56 8.59
C GLU A 541 24.62 4.87 9.21
N THR A 542 24.29 5.85 8.36
CA THR A 542 23.72 7.13 8.78
C THR A 542 22.34 6.95 9.42
N THR A 543 21.46 6.13 8.82
CA THR A 543 20.13 5.81 9.34
C THR A 543 20.23 5.15 10.71
N LEU A 544 21.12 4.16 10.88
CA LEU A 544 21.32 3.45 12.15
C LEU A 544 21.89 4.36 13.24
N THR A 545 22.84 5.23 12.87
CA THR A 545 23.42 6.21 13.80
C THR A 545 22.37 7.23 14.27
N ALA A 546 21.55 7.74 13.35
CA ALA A 546 20.45 8.65 13.68
C ALA A 546 19.38 7.96 14.54
N LEU A 547 19.02 6.71 14.21
CA LEU A 547 18.07 5.92 14.98
C LEU A 547 18.53 5.72 16.43
N ALA A 548 19.81 5.41 16.65
CA ALA A 548 20.39 5.26 17.98
C ALA A 548 20.33 6.54 18.83
N ALA A 549 20.25 7.72 18.18
CA ALA A 549 20.09 9.01 18.86
C ALA A 549 18.62 9.38 19.10
N LEU A 550 17.70 8.94 18.24
CA LEU A 550 16.28 9.30 18.28
C LEU A 550 15.42 8.36 19.14
N ALA A 551 15.81 7.09 19.22
CA ALA A 551 15.05 6.06 19.92
C ALA A 551 15.79 5.57 21.16
N PRO A 552 15.06 5.19 22.24
CA PRO A 552 15.68 4.54 23.39
C PRO A 552 16.37 3.25 22.95
N ALA A 553 17.53 2.95 23.54
CA ALA A 553 18.18 1.67 23.32
C ALA A 553 17.23 0.54 23.77
N PRO A 554 17.10 -0.56 23.00
CA PRO A 554 16.32 -1.71 23.41
C PRO A 554 16.82 -2.22 24.77
N ASP A 555 15.92 -2.61 25.67
CA ASP A 555 16.31 -3.11 26.99
C ASP A 555 17.15 -4.37 26.82
N PRO A 556 18.43 -4.39 27.28
CA PRO A 556 19.31 -5.55 27.10
C PRO A 556 18.87 -6.79 27.89
N ARG A 557 17.77 -6.71 28.66
CA ARG A 557 17.16 -7.84 29.39
C ARG A 557 16.05 -8.55 28.60
N CYS A 558 15.73 -8.07 27.40
CA CYS A 558 14.80 -8.68 26.46
C CYS A 558 15.50 -9.69 25.54
#